data_AF-X1TFI1-F1
#
_entry.id   AF-X1TFI1-F1
#
_cell.length_a   1.000
_cell.length_b   1.000
_cell.length_c   1.000
_cell.angle_alpha   90.00
_cell.angle_beta   90.00
_cell.angle_gamma   90.00
#
_symmetry.space_group_name_H-M   'P 1'
#
loop_
_entity.id
_entity.type
_entity.pdbx_description
1 polymer ?
#
loop_
_entity_poly.entity_id
_entity_poly.type
_entity_poly.pdbx_seq_one_letter_code
_entity_poly.pdbx_strand_id
1 'polypeptide(L)'
;KDIFDSLPPDLQKAFKDTTHKWAKWVSTEYWPAYEEQLEKWAIDEGCVFYTLPSEEEARWSEALGLVWDWYAGESPGCAKEVELFKDFLAKK
;
A
#
# COMPACT_ATOMS: atom_id res chain seq x y z
N LYS A 1 16.37 0.17 -22.93
CA LYS A 1 15.64 1.30 -23.54
C LYS A 1 14.34 1.44 -22.79
N ASP A 2 14.06 2.60 -22.23
CA ASP A 2 12.77 2.86 -21.61
C ASP A 2 11.69 2.85 -22.71
N ILE A 3 10.79 1.87 -22.63
CA ILE A 3 9.75 1.69 -23.65
C ILE A 3 8.73 2.82 -23.55
N PHE A 4 8.48 3.34 -22.35
CA PHE A 4 7.55 4.43 -22.14
C PHE A 4 8.05 5.71 -22.81
N ASP A 5 9.35 6.00 -22.68
CA ASP A 5 9.97 7.17 -23.32
C ASP A 5 9.99 7.07 -24.85
N SER A 6 9.90 5.86 -25.40
CA SER A 6 9.81 5.66 -26.85
C SER A 6 8.43 5.97 -27.43
N LEU A 7 7.41 6.14 -26.59
CA LEU A 7 6.06 6.44 -27.03
C LEU A 7 5.91 7.92 -27.45
N PRO A 8 5.08 8.21 -28.46
CA PRO A 8 4.59 9.56 -28.74
C PRO A 8 4.04 10.29 -27.49
N PRO A 9 4.22 11.61 -27.37
CA PRO A 9 3.80 12.36 -26.17
C PRO A 9 2.33 12.25 -25.80
N ASP A 10 1.44 12.13 -26.80
CA ASP A 10 0.00 11.95 -26.62
C ASP A 10 -0.31 10.58 -25.99
N LEU A 11 0.39 9.52 -26.40
CA LEU A 11 0.26 8.19 -25.80
C LEU A 11 0.84 8.13 -24.38
N GLN A 12 1.97 8.78 -24.13
CA GLN A 12 2.51 8.91 -22.77
C GLN A 12 1.50 9.61 -21.84
N LYS A 13 0.86 10.68 -22.33
CA LYS A 13 -0.16 11.42 -21.58
C LYS A 13 -1.40 10.55 -21.34
N ALA A 14 -1.91 9.89 -22.37
CA ALA A 14 -3.08 9.02 -22.25
C ALA A 14 -2.83 7.90 -21.24
N PHE A 15 -1.63 7.32 -21.24
CA PHE A 15 -1.23 6.27 -20.29
C PHE A 15 -1.23 6.81 -18.86
N LYS A 16 -0.51 7.91 -18.59
CA LYS A 16 -0.46 8.55 -17.26
C LYS A 16 -1.84 8.93 -16.74
N ASP A 17 -2.66 9.56 -17.57
CA ASP A 17 -4.02 9.98 -17.18
C ASP A 17 -4.89 8.78 -16.81
N THR A 18 -4.80 7.70 -17.58
CA THR A 18 -5.56 6.47 -17.34
C THR A 18 -5.08 5.78 -16.06
N THR A 19 -3.77 5.65 -15.87
CA THR A 19 -3.19 5.06 -14.65
C THR A 19 -3.58 5.85 -13.41
N HIS A 20 -3.55 7.19 -13.43
CA HIS A 20 -3.97 8.00 -12.29
C HIS A 20 -5.46 7.86 -11.97
N LYS A 21 -6.32 7.85 -13.00
CA LYS A 21 -7.76 7.64 -12.81
C LYS A 21 -8.04 6.26 -12.23
N TRP A 22 -7.38 5.24 -12.75
CA TRP A 22 -7.49 3.88 -12.25
C TRP A 22 -6.97 3.76 -10.80
N ALA A 23 -5.81 4.32 -10.49
CA ALA A 23 -5.23 4.30 -9.14
C ALA A 23 -6.16 4.98 -8.11
N LYS A 24 -6.81 6.08 -8.50
CA LYS A 24 -7.83 6.73 -7.67
C LYS A 24 -9.03 5.82 -7.47
N TRP A 25 -9.65 5.37 -8.56
CA TRP A 25 -10.83 4.51 -8.53
C TRP A 25 -10.59 3.24 -7.71
N VAL A 26 -9.45 2.57 -7.90
CA VAL A 26 -9.16 1.33 -7.19
C VAL A 26 -9.03 1.58 -5.67
N SER A 27 -8.41 2.69 -5.28
CA SER A 27 -8.16 3.02 -3.87
C SER A 27 -9.39 3.56 -3.15
N THR A 28 -10.32 4.22 -3.86
CA THR A 28 -11.46 4.90 -3.23
C THR A 28 -12.79 4.19 -3.43
N GLU A 29 -12.92 3.33 -4.43
CA GLU A 29 -14.17 2.65 -4.76
C GLU A 29 -14.01 1.13 -4.77
N TYR A 30 -13.04 0.59 -5.53
CA TYR A 30 -12.90 -0.85 -5.69
C TYR A 30 -12.50 -1.56 -4.39
N TRP A 31 -11.38 -1.16 -3.77
CA TRP A 31 -10.88 -1.83 -2.55
C TRP A 31 -11.88 -1.76 -1.40
N PRO A 32 -12.50 -0.60 -1.08
CA PRO A 32 -13.54 -0.56 -0.04
C PRO A 32 -14.73 -1.48 -0.34
N ALA A 33 -15.24 -1.47 -1.58
CA ALA A 33 -16.36 -2.34 -1.95
C ALA A 33 -15.97 -3.83 -1.93
N TYR A 34 -14.72 -4.14 -2.27
CA TYR A 34 -14.19 -5.49 -2.22
C TYR A 34 -14.01 -5.98 -0.78
N GLU A 35 -13.52 -5.12 0.12
CA GLU A 35 -13.41 -5.41 1.55
C GLU A 35 -14.79 -5.70 2.17
N GLU A 36 -15.81 -4.91 1.86
CA GLU A 36 -17.19 -5.15 2.31
C GLU A 36 -17.73 -6.51 1.82
N GLN A 37 -17.45 -6.86 0.56
CA GLN A 37 -17.83 -8.17 0.00
C GLN A 37 -17.11 -9.33 0.69
N LEU A 38 -15.82 -9.17 0.98
CA LEU A 38 -15.03 -10.18 1.69
C LEU A 38 -15.50 -10.35 3.14
N GLU A 39 -15.81 -9.25 3.82
CA GLU A 39 -16.36 -9.29 5.18
C GLU A 39 -17.66 -10.09 5.19
N LYS A 40 -18.59 -9.76 4.27
CA LYS A 40 -19.85 -10.49 4.13
C LYS A 40 -19.62 -11.97 3.85
N TRP A 41 -18.76 -12.30 2.89
CA TRP A 41 -18.46 -13.70 2.55
C TRP A 41 -17.92 -14.46 3.76
N ALA A 42 -16.99 -13.88 4.51
CA ALA A 42 -16.41 -14.52 5.69
C ALA A 42 -17.46 -14.75 6.80
N ILE A 43 -18.39 -13.81 7.00
CA ILE A 43 -19.53 -14.00 7.92
C ILE A 43 -20.41 -15.16 7.45
N ASP A 44 -20.74 -15.21 6.16
CA ASP A 44 -21.60 -16.25 5.58
C ASP A 44 -20.97 -17.65 5.69
N GLU A 45 -19.64 -17.74 5.62
CA GLU A 45 -18.86 -18.97 5.85
C GLU A 45 -18.64 -19.30 7.34
N GLY A 46 -19.19 -18.49 8.25
CA GLY A 46 -19.08 -18.71 9.71
C GLY A 46 -17.70 -18.38 10.29
N CYS A 47 -16.90 -17.54 9.63
CA CYS A 47 -15.63 -17.06 10.17
C CYS A 47 -15.86 -16.14 11.36
N VAL A 48 -14.96 -16.22 12.34
CA VAL A 48 -14.94 -15.32 13.51
C VAL A 48 -13.90 -14.25 13.29
N PHE A 49 -14.32 -12.99 13.30
CA PHE A 49 -13.43 -11.84 13.26
C PHE A 49 -12.82 -11.61 14.64
N TYR A 50 -11.49 -11.48 14.66
CA TYR A 50 -10.73 -11.22 15.88
C TYR A 50 -9.88 -9.97 15.69
N THR A 51 -9.97 -9.05 16.64
CA THR A 51 -9.09 -7.89 16.70
C THR A 51 -7.92 -8.22 17.61
N LEU A 52 -6.69 -7.99 17.13
CA LEU A 52 -5.49 -8.14 17.94
C LEU A 52 -5.57 -7.20 19.16
N PRO A 53 -5.24 -7.68 20.37
CA PRO A 53 -5.11 -6.80 21.53
C PRO A 53 -4.00 -5.77 21.30
N SER A 54 -4.14 -4.59 21.91
CA SER A 54 -3.16 -3.51 21.76
C SER A 54 -1.74 -3.89 22.19
N GLU A 55 -1.59 -4.78 23.17
CA GLU A 55 -0.29 -5.32 23.58
C GLU A 55 0.37 -6.13 22.46
N GLU A 56 -0.40 -6.96 21.76
CA GLU A 56 0.10 -7.73 20.62
C GLU A 56 0.44 -6.81 19.44
N GLU A 57 -0.39 -5.82 19.17
CA GLU A 57 -0.12 -4.81 18.14
C GLU A 57 1.20 -4.06 18.40
N ALA A 58 1.45 -3.64 19.64
CA ALA A 58 2.70 -3.00 20.03
C ALA A 58 3.90 -3.93 19.86
N ARG A 59 3.77 -5.19 20.30
CA ARG A 59 4.81 -6.22 20.15
C ARG A 59 5.16 -6.47 18.68
N TRP A 60 4.15 -6.57 17.81
CA TRP A 60 4.36 -6.72 16.37
C TRP A 60 5.00 -5.49 15.74
N SER A 61 4.57 -4.29 16.14
CA SER A 61 5.15 -3.03 15.65
C SER A 61 6.63 -2.92 15.97
N GLU A 62 7.04 -3.30 17.19
CA GLU A 62 8.45 -3.36 17.59
C GLU A 62 9.22 -4.42 16.79
N ALA A 63 8.67 -5.63 16.65
CA ALA A 63 9.31 -6.72 15.93
C ALA A 63 9.53 -6.39 14.44
N LEU A 64 8.61 -5.65 13.82
CA LEU A 64 8.72 -5.19 12.44
C LEU A 64 9.83 -4.13 12.24
N GLY A 65 10.32 -3.49 13.31
CA GLY A 65 11.43 -2.54 13.24
C GLY A 65 12.66 -3.13 12.53
N LEU A 66 12.99 -4.39 12.84
CA LEU A 66 14.12 -5.09 12.20
C LEU A 66 13.91 -5.30 10.69
N VAL A 67 12.66 -5.50 10.26
CA VAL A 67 12.32 -5.64 8.84
C VAL A 67 12.46 -4.30 8.12
N TRP A 68 12.03 -3.20 8.75
CA TRP A 68 12.21 -1.86 8.20
C TRP A 68 13.68 -1.46 8.10
N ASP A 69 14.49 -1.82 9.10
CA ASP A 69 15.94 -1.57 9.08
C ASP A 69 16.64 -2.40 8.00
N TRP A 70 16.27 -3.68 7.86
CA TRP A 70 16.73 -4.52 6.77
C TRP A 70 16.38 -3.92 5.40
N TYR A 71 15.10 -3.56 5.19
CA TYR A 71 14.64 -2.98 3.94
C TYR A 71 15.37 -1.66 3.62
N ALA A 72 15.56 -0.78 4.60
CA ALA A 72 16.33 0.44 4.44
C ALA A 72 17.79 0.18 4.02
N GLY A 73 18.37 -0.95 4.43
CA GLY A 73 19.73 -1.35 4.07
C GLY A 73 19.90 -1.89 2.65
N GLU A 74 18.83 -2.30 1.96
CA GLU A 74 18.91 -2.93 0.63
C GLU A 74 19.39 -1.96 -0.46
N SER A 75 19.04 -0.67 -0.37
CA SER A 75 19.55 0.35 -1.27
C SER A 75 19.36 1.77 -0.73
N PRO A 76 20.09 2.79 -1.24
CA PRO A 76 19.81 4.19 -0.91
C PRO A 76 18.37 4.62 -1.21
N GLY A 77 17.74 4.02 -2.23
CA GLY A 77 16.33 4.28 -2.55
C GLY A 77 15.39 3.75 -1.46
N CYS A 78 15.59 2.50 -1.02
CA CYS A 78 14.80 1.90 0.05
C CYS A 78 14.97 2.66 1.37
N ALA A 79 16.20 3.09 1.71
CA ALA A 79 16.44 3.96 2.86
C ALA A 79 15.59 5.24 2.78
N LYS A 80 15.54 5.86 1.60
CA LYS A 80 14.79 7.10 1.40
C LYS A 80 13.27 6.90 1.51
N GLU A 81 12.75 5.78 1.00
CA GLU A 81 11.34 5.43 1.12
C GLU A 81 10.93 5.24 2.58
N VAL A 82 11.75 4.55 3.38
CA VAL A 82 11.50 4.36 4.82
C VAL A 82 11.50 5.69 5.56
N GLU A 83 12.43 6.60 5.24
CA GLU A 83 12.43 7.96 5.81
C GLU A 83 11.14 8.71 5.47
N LEU A 84 10.73 8.72 4.20
CA LEU A 84 9.52 9.42 3.76
C LEU A 84 8.27 8.85 4.44
N PHE A 85 8.22 7.54 4.65
CA PHE A 85 7.13 6.90 5.36
C PHE A 85 7.10 7.30 6.84
N LYS A 86 8.25 7.30 7.53
CA LYS A 86 8.36 7.77 8.93
C LYS A 86 7.93 9.23 9.06
N ASP A 87 8.35 10.09 8.13
CA ASP A 87 7.96 11.51 8.09
C ASP A 87 6.45 11.71 7.88
N PHE A 88 5.82 10.87 7.06
CA PHE A 88 4.37 10.91 6.85
C PHE A 88 3.61 10.52 8.12
N LEU A 89 4.04 9.45 8.80
CA LEU A 89 3.42 9.00 10.04
C LEU A 89 3.54 10.04 11.15
N ALA A 90 4.68 10.74 11.25
CA ALA A 90 4.89 11.78 12.26
C ALA A 90 4.02 13.04 12.05
N LYS A 91 3.44 13.22 10.86
CA LYS A 91 2.58 14.36 10.50
C LYS A 91 1.09 14.07 10.62
N LYS A 92 0.72 12.80 10.81
CA LYS A 92 -0.65 12.36 11.06
C LYS A 92 -0.95 12.38 12.55
#